data_AF-A0A3M9YKU5-F1
#
_entry.id   AF-A0A3M9YKU5-F1
#
_cell.length_a   1.000
_cell.length_b   1.000
_cell.length_c   1.000
_cell.angle_alpha   90.00
_cell.angle_beta   90.00
_cell.angle_gamma   90.00
#
_symmetry.space_group_name_H-M   'P 1'
#
loop_
_entity.id
_entity.type
_entity.pdbx_description
1 polymer ?
#
loop_
_entity_poly.entity_id
_entity_poly.type
_entity_poly.pdbx_seq_one_letter_code
_entity_poly.pdbx_strand_id
1 'polypeptide(L)'
;MFDENLFLDDLVHHRHQFCSSFLVAAVLSTACQQHAAFDAKSFEYIPGLTFECEMSWRSERHQPSSLTLAASQLFASSGALRGQHSLLKELLSDENRGGAMFESVDDDAWPNTLEGATEGPSRGRSPES
;
A
#
# COMPACT_ATOMS: atom_id res chain seq x y z
N MET A 1 14.60 -7.56 1.34
CA MET A 1 14.12 -6.64 2.39
C MET A 1 14.30 -5.22 1.87
N PHE A 2 13.24 -4.42 1.89
CA PHE A 2 13.25 -3.01 1.47
C PHE A 2 13.86 -2.14 2.59
N ASP A 3 14.72 -1.19 2.24
CA ASP A 3 15.32 -0.24 3.17
C ASP A 3 14.88 1.18 2.79
N GLU A 4 14.08 1.79 3.66
CA GLU A 4 13.49 3.12 3.45
C GLU A 4 14.54 4.23 3.35
N ASN A 5 15.64 4.14 4.10
CA ASN A 5 16.67 5.16 4.11
C ASN A 5 17.48 5.12 2.82
N LEU A 6 17.81 3.93 2.34
CA LEU A 6 18.49 3.74 1.06
C LEU A 6 17.59 4.13 -0.12
N PHE A 7 16.29 3.80 -0.03
CA PHE A 7 15.31 4.25 -1.02
C PHE A 7 15.21 5.77 -1.09
N LEU A 8 15.06 6.45 0.05
CA LEU A 8 14.95 7.90 0.12
C LEU A 8 16.25 8.60 -0.32
N ASP A 9 17.41 8.06 0.08
CA ASP A 9 18.71 8.57 -0.32
C ASP A 9 18.92 8.48 -1.83
N ASP A 10 18.51 7.37 -2.45
CA ASP A 10 18.57 7.23 -3.91
C ASP A 10 17.52 8.08 -4.62
N LEU A 11 16.32 8.22 -4.06
CA LEU A 11 15.25 9.06 -4.62
C LEU A 11 15.64 10.54 -4.65
N VAL A 12 16.20 11.06 -3.55
CA VAL A 12 16.64 12.47 -3.44
C VAL A 12 17.84 12.75 -4.34
N HIS A 13 18.76 11.79 -4.47
CA HIS A 13 19.96 11.94 -5.28
C HIS A 13 19.80 11.47 -6.74
N HIS A 14 18.58 11.16 -7.18
CA HIS A 14 18.27 10.64 -8.53
C HIS A 14 19.13 9.43 -8.94
N ARG A 15 19.38 8.52 -7.99
CA ARG A 15 20.08 7.25 -8.20
C ARG A 15 19.07 6.10 -8.34
N HIS A 16 19.51 5.02 -9.00
CA HIS A 16 18.67 3.88 -9.33
C HIS A 16 19.16 2.55 -8.74
N GLN A 17 20.04 2.58 -7.71
CA GLN A 17 20.57 1.36 -7.10
C GLN A 17 19.57 0.74 -6.12
N PHE A 18 18.85 1.58 -5.39
CA PHE A 18 17.83 1.20 -4.40
C PHE A 18 16.46 1.83 -4.69
N CYS A 19 16.36 2.55 -5.80
CA CYS A 19 15.16 3.24 -6.26
C CYS A 19 14.87 2.84 -7.72
N SER A 20 13.63 2.45 -8.01
CA SER A 20 13.16 2.21 -9.38
C SER A 20 11.83 2.91 -9.58
N SER A 21 11.49 3.26 -10.82
CA SER A 21 10.19 3.88 -11.12
C SER A 21 9.03 3.01 -10.64
N PHE A 22 9.17 1.68 -10.73
CA PHE A 22 8.19 0.75 -10.20
C PHE A 22 8.04 0.85 -8.67
N LEU A 23 9.16 0.84 -7.95
CA LEU A 23 9.17 0.93 -6.49
C LEU A 23 8.60 2.28 -6.01
N VAL A 24 8.93 3.37 -6.70
CA VAL A 24 8.39 4.70 -6.43
C VAL A 24 6.87 4.73 -6.64
N ALA A 25 6.38 4.22 -7.77
CA ALA A 25 4.95 4.19 -8.06
C ALA A 25 4.17 3.34 -7.04
N ALA A 26 4.74 2.20 -6.61
CA ALA A 26 4.14 1.33 -5.61
C ALA A 26 4.07 1.99 -4.23
N VAL A 27 5.15 2.65 -3.79
CA VAL A 27 5.19 3.42 -2.54
C VAL A 27 4.20 4.57 -2.56
N LEU A 28 4.16 5.36 -3.65
CA LEU A 28 3.23 6.48 -3.79
C LEU A 28 1.78 6.02 -3.84
N SER A 29 1.47 4.95 -4.57
CA SER A 29 0.11 4.37 -4.60
C SER A 29 -0.36 3.99 -3.19
N THR A 30 0.52 3.34 -2.42
CA THR A 30 0.23 2.91 -1.05
C THR A 30 0.04 4.10 -0.12
N ALA A 31 0.93 5.09 -0.19
CA ALA A 31 0.86 6.31 0.61
C ALA A 31 -0.41 7.12 0.28
N CYS A 32 -0.74 7.30 -1.00
CA CYS A 32 -1.97 7.97 -1.42
C CYS A 32 -3.21 7.25 -0.91
N GLN A 33 -3.21 5.91 -0.91
CA GLN A 33 -4.32 5.11 -0.42
C GLN A 33 -4.51 5.23 1.10
N GLN A 34 -3.43 5.21 1.88
CA GLN A 34 -3.47 5.41 3.33
C GLN A 34 -3.85 6.86 3.69
N HIS A 35 -3.34 7.83 2.92
CA HIS A 35 -3.62 9.25 3.13
C HIS A 35 -5.02 9.65 2.62
N ALA A 36 -5.68 8.83 1.82
CA ALA A 36 -6.98 9.16 1.22
C ALA A 36 -8.07 9.39 2.26
N ALA A 37 -7.93 8.82 3.46
CA ALA A 37 -8.81 9.08 4.60
C ALA A 37 -8.74 10.53 5.12
N PHE A 38 -7.59 11.19 4.92
CA PHE A 38 -7.32 12.57 5.39
C PHE A 38 -7.44 13.59 4.27
N ASP A 39 -7.03 13.24 3.05
CA ASP A 39 -7.16 14.08 1.87
C ASP A 39 -7.67 13.27 0.68
N ALA A 40 -8.94 13.50 0.32
CA ALA A 40 -9.59 12.83 -0.79
C ALA A 40 -8.94 13.14 -2.15
N LYS A 41 -8.17 14.23 -2.28
CA LYS A 41 -7.42 14.53 -3.51
C LYS A 41 -6.36 13.48 -3.82
N SER A 42 -5.88 12.76 -2.79
CA SER A 42 -4.95 11.65 -2.97
C SER A 42 -5.53 10.53 -3.85
N PHE A 43 -6.86 10.37 -3.92
CA PHE A 43 -7.49 9.41 -4.81
C PHE A 43 -7.28 9.71 -6.30
N GLU A 44 -7.03 10.96 -6.68
CA GLU A 44 -6.85 11.34 -8.09
C GLU A 44 -5.56 10.77 -8.69
N TYR A 45 -4.53 10.55 -7.86
CA TYR A 45 -3.23 10.03 -8.29
C TYR A 45 -3.19 8.50 -8.37
N ILE A 46 -4.02 7.82 -7.59
CA ILE A 46 -4.01 6.36 -7.45
C ILE A 46 -4.18 5.64 -8.80
N PRO A 47 -5.13 6.01 -9.69
CA PRO A 47 -5.30 5.31 -10.97
C PRO A 47 -4.06 5.37 -11.85
N GLY A 48 -3.40 6.53 -11.93
CA GLY A 48 -2.18 6.71 -12.73
C GLY A 48 -1.02 5.88 -12.18
N LEU A 49 -0.79 5.96 -10.87
CA LEU A 49 0.26 5.19 -10.19
C LEU A 49 0.02 3.69 -10.29
N THR A 50 -1.24 3.25 -10.20
CA THR A 50 -1.62 1.84 -10.37
C THR A 50 -1.33 1.35 -11.78
N PHE A 51 -1.64 2.16 -12.79
CA PHE A 51 -1.34 1.83 -14.19
C PHE A 51 0.17 1.72 -14.43
N GLU A 52 0.96 2.65 -13.88
CA GLU A 52 2.43 2.58 -13.98
C GLU A 52 2.98 1.31 -13.32
N CYS A 53 2.52 0.98 -12.10
CA CYS A 53 2.88 -0.26 -11.42
C CYS A 53 2.56 -1.50 -12.26
N GLU A 54 1.37 -1.55 -12.86
CA GLU A 54 0.95 -2.67 -13.71
C GLU A 54 1.81 -2.80 -14.97
N MET A 55 2.18 -1.68 -15.60
CA MET A 55 3.08 -1.67 -16.76
C MET A 55 4.49 -2.13 -16.39
N SER A 56 5.06 -1.58 -15.31
CA SER A 56 6.38 -1.98 -14.82
C SER A 56 6.42 -3.45 -14.43
N TRP A 57 5.41 -3.94 -13.70
CA TRP A 57 5.32 -5.34 -13.33
C TRP A 57 5.29 -6.25 -14.57
N ARG A 58 4.43 -5.96 -15.57
CA ARG A 58 4.37 -6.76 -16.80
C ARG A 58 5.68 -6.78 -17.58
N SER A 59 6.41 -5.66 -17.58
CA SER A 59 7.71 -5.56 -18.24
C SER A 59 8.79 -6.38 -17.52
N GLU A 60 8.80 -6.35 -16.19
CA GLU A 60 9.89 -6.90 -15.38
C GLU A 60 9.64 -8.32 -14.84
N ARG A 61 8.40 -8.84 -14.93
CA ARG A 61 8.00 -10.13 -14.31
C ARG A 61 8.84 -11.35 -14.72
N HIS A 62 9.45 -11.34 -15.90
CA HIS A 62 10.20 -12.50 -16.41
C HIS A 62 11.65 -12.56 -15.88
N GLN A 63 12.20 -11.43 -15.40
CA GLN A 63 13.52 -11.33 -14.78
C GLN A 63 13.47 -10.30 -13.65
N PRO A 64 12.78 -10.60 -12.54
CA PRO A 64 12.55 -9.62 -11.50
C PRO A 64 13.84 -9.31 -10.75
N SER A 65 14.17 -8.03 -10.64
CA SER A 65 15.22 -7.56 -9.73
C SER A 65 14.75 -7.62 -8.27
N SER A 66 15.66 -7.48 -7.31
CA SER A 66 15.29 -7.35 -5.90
C SER A 66 14.34 -6.18 -5.64
N LEU A 67 14.49 -5.07 -6.39
CA LEU A 67 13.60 -3.91 -6.33
C LEU A 67 12.24 -4.22 -6.96
N THR A 68 12.20 -4.99 -8.05
CA THR A 68 10.96 -5.44 -8.69
C THR A 68 10.15 -6.32 -7.74
N LEU A 69 10.79 -7.22 -7.00
CA LEU A 69 10.12 -8.06 -6.00
C LEU A 69 9.56 -7.22 -4.86
N ALA A 70 10.35 -6.31 -4.28
CA ALA A 70 9.89 -5.41 -3.22
C ALA A 70 8.71 -4.54 -3.67
N ALA A 71 8.78 -3.99 -4.89
CA ALA A 71 7.71 -3.18 -5.47
C ALA A 71 6.44 -4.03 -5.73
N SER A 72 6.60 -5.26 -6.23
CA SER A 72 5.49 -6.18 -6.47
C SER A 72 4.76 -6.52 -5.17
N GLN A 73 5.50 -6.77 -4.08
CA GLN A 73 4.93 -7.03 -2.77
C GLN A 73 4.14 -5.84 -2.21
N LEU A 74 4.71 -4.64 -2.28
CA LEU A 74 4.03 -3.40 -1.90
C LEU A 74 2.77 -3.16 -2.76
N PHE A 75 2.85 -3.45 -4.05
CA PHE A 75 1.72 -3.31 -4.95
C PHE A 75 0.63 -4.35 -4.68
N ALA A 76 1.01 -5.59 -4.36
CA ALA A 76 0.09 -6.67 -3.98
C ALA A 76 -0.74 -6.29 -2.74
N SER A 77 -0.07 -5.79 -1.70
CA SER A 77 -0.74 -5.40 -0.45
C SER A 77 -1.67 -4.20 -0.65
N SER A 78 -1.26 -3.20 -1.44
CA SER A 78 -2.12 -2.07 -1.82
C SER A 78 -3.30 -2.48 -2.71
N GLY A 79 -3.09 -3.43 -3.63
CA GLY A 79 -4.10 -3.95 -4.56
C GLY A 79 -5.17 -4.83 -3.90
N ALA A 80 -4.80 -5.61 -2.88
CA ALA A 80 -5.74 -6.36 -2.05
C ALA A 80 -6.79 -5.44 -1.42
N LEU A 81 -6.35 -4.27 -0.97
CA LEU A 81 -7.19 -3.23 -0.36
C LEU A 81 -8.10 -2.53 -1.40
N ARG A 82 -7.84 -2.67 -2.71
CA ARG A 82 -8.66 -2.13 -3.82
C ARG A 82 -9.58 -3.15 -4.51
N GLY A 83 -9.54 -4.43 -4.12
CA GLY A 83 -10.34 -5.48 -4.75
C GLY A 83 -9.89 -5.88 -6.17
N GLN A 84 -8.64 -5.60 -6.55
CA GLN A 84 -8.07 -6.00 -7.85
C GLN A 84 -7.63 -7.48 -7.85
N HIS A 85 -8.60 -8.38 -7.63
CA HIS A 85 -8.35 -9.80 -7.37
C HIS A 85 -7.72 -10.58 -8.54
N SER A 86 -7.94 -10.19 -9.79
CA SER A 86 -7.37 -10.88 -10.95
C SER A 86 -5.88 -10.62 -11.12
N LEU A 87 -5.49 -9.34 -11.02
CA LEU A 87 -4.10 -8.91 -11.11
C LEU A 87 -3.30 -9.42 -9.90
N LEU A 88 -3.88 -9.34 -8.70
CA LEU A 88 -3.28 -9.87 -7.48
C LEU A 88 -3.01 -11.37 -7.59
N LYS A 89 -3.96 -12.15 -8.14
CA LYS A 89 -3.76 -13.60 -8.35
C LYS A 89 -2.62 -13.91 -9.31
N GLU A 90 -2.49 -13.15 -10.40
CA GLU A 90 -1.42 -13.36 -11.36
C GLU A 90 -0.06 -12.99 -10.75
N LEU A 91 0.00 -11.89 -10.01
CA LEU A 91 1.20 -11.41 -9.33
C LEU A 91 1.67 -12.38 -8.23
N LEU A 92 0.77 -12.87 -7.39
CA LEU A 92 1.07 -13.88 -6.37
C LEU A 92 1.48 -15.23 -6.99
N SER A 93 0.93 -15.59 -8.15
CA SER A 93 1.30 -16.84 -8.85
C SER A 93 2.73 -16.79 -9.40
N ASP A 94 3.18 -15.62 -9.86
CA ASP A 94 4.57 -15.41 -10.30
C ASP A 94 5.53 -15.28 -9.11
N GLU A 95 5.11 -14.62 -8.02
CA GLU A 95 5.92 -14.53 -6.80
C GLU A 95 6.14 -15.91 -6.15
N ASN A 96 5.13 -16.79 -6.18
CA ASN A 96 5.25 -18.16 -5.69
C ASN A 96 6.22 -19.04 -6.51
N ARG A 97 6.69 -18.58 -7.68
CA ARG A 97 7.79 -19.19 -8.43
C ARG A 97 9.17 -18.67 -8.01
N GLY A 98 9.23 -17.51 -7.35
CA GLY A 98 10.44 -16.83 -6.92
C GLY A 98 10.69 -16.76 -5.41
N GLY A 99 9.71 -17.04 -4.56
CA GLY A 99 9.83 -16.81 -3.11
C GLY A 99 8.95 -17.71 -2.25
N ALA A 100 9.49 -18.86 -1.84
CA ALA A 100 9.14 -19.46 -0.55
C ALA A 100 9.78 -18.64 0.59
N MET A 101 9.26 -17.44 0.83
CA MET A 101 9.58 -16.50 1.91
C MET A 101 8.62 -15.32 1.68
N PHE A 102 7.62 -15.01 2.49
CA PHE A 102 7.60 -14.97 3.94
C PHE A 102 6.13 -14.85 4.38
N GLU A 103 5.80 -15.67 5.36
CA GLU A 103 4.52 -15.76 6.04
C GLU A 103 4.22 -14.48 6.86
N SER A 104 2.94 -14.25 7.16
CA SER A 104 2.40 -13.27 8.11
C SER A 104 2.66 -11.77 7.82
N VAL A 105 1.75 -11.17 7.04
CA VAL A 105 1.27 -9.81 7.37
C VAL A 105 -0.03 -10.03 8.13
N ASP A 106 0.02 -9.88 9.45
CA ASP A 106 -1.15 -9.90 10.32
C ASP A 106 -2.13 -8.79 9.89
N ASP A 107 -3.36 -9.19 9.63
CA ASP A 107 -4.52 -8.37 9.22
C ASP A 107 -5.08 -7.50 10.37
N ASP A 108 -4.43 -7.50 11.55
CA ASP A 108 -4.97 -6.94 12.80
C ASP A 108 -4.50 -5.51 13.15
N ALA A 109 -3.82 -4.79 12.25
CA ALA A 109 -3.39 -3.41 12.50
C ALA A 109 -4.20 -2.37 11.73
N TRP A 110 -5.53 -2.45 11.79
CA TRP A 110 -6.38 -1.29 11.52
C TRP A 110 -6.63 -0.55 12.84
N PRO A 111 -6.22 0.73 13.00
CA PRO A 111 -6.69 1.50 14.15
C PRO A 111 -8.19 1.72 13.97
N ASN A 112 -8.93 0.97 14.77
CA ASN A 112 -10.33 1.21 15.10
C ASN A 112 -10.44 2.66 15.63
N THR A 113 -10.73 3.63 14.76
CA THR A 113 -10.99 5.02 15.18
C THR A 113 -12.08 5.66 14.33
N LEU A 114 -13.24 5.00 14.27
CA LEU A 114 -14.47 5.68 13.89
C LEU A 114 -15.69 5.15 14.65
N GLU A 115 -15.56 5.00 15.97
CA GLU A 115 -16.70 4.85 16.89
C GLU A 115 -16.47 5.79 18.06
N GLY A 116 -17.21 6.91 18.10
CA GLY A 116 -17.06 7.90 19.16
C GLY A 116 -17.44 9.34 18.78
N ALA A 117 -18.46 9.53 17.93
CA ALA A 117 -19.06 10.84 17.71
C ALA A 117 -20.57 10.80 17.93
N THR A 118 -21.02 10.14 19.00
CA THR A 118 -22.41 10.20 19.49
C THR A 118 -22.46 9.96 21.01
N GLU A 119 -21.77 10.79 21.79
CA GLU A 119 -22.13 10.95 23.22
C GLU A 119 -22.95 12.24 23.40
N GLY A 120 -24.27 12.10 23.31
CA GLY A 120 -25.17 13.00 24.00
C GLY A 120 -25.09 12.72 25.51
N PRO A 121 -24.99 13.75 26.38
CA PRO A 121 -24.90 13.51 27.81
C PRO A 121 -26.24 13.01 28.37
N SER A 122 -26.19 11.79 28.92
CA SER A 122 -27.29 11.13 29.61
C SER A 122 -27.35 11.52 31.10
N ARG A 123 -28.58 11.47 31.63
CA ARG A 123 -29.01 11.36 33.05
C ARG A 123 -29.16 12.63 33.91
N GLY A 124 -30.43 12.99 34.10
CA GLY A 124 -31.16 12.62 35.33
C GLY A 124 -31.02 13.56 36.52
N ARG A 125 -32.08 14.35 36.78
CA ARG A 125 -32.39 14.86 38.12
C ARG A 125 -33.92 14.91 38.28
N SER A 126 -34.44 14.10 39.20
CA SER A 126 -35.82 14.19 39.71
C SER A 126 -36.12 15.60 40.22
N PRO A 127 -37.36 16.10 40.12
CA PRO A 127 -37.82 17.16 40.98
C PRO A 127 -38.59 16.56 42.17
N GLU A 128 -38.04 16.86 43.34
CA GLU A 128 -38.74 16.98 44.61
C GLU A 128 -39.96 17.93 44.53
N SER A 129 -41.14 17.47 44.96
CA SER A 129 -42.18 18.22 45.70
C SER A 129 -43.34 17.29 46.06
#